data_AF-A0A5E4WRI1-F1
#
_entry.id   AF-A0A5E4WRI1-F1
#
_cell.length_a   1.000
_cell.length_b   1.000
_cell.length_c   1.000
_cell.angle_alpha   90.00
_cell.angle_beta   90.00
_cell.angle_gamma   90.00
#
_symmetry.space_group_name_H-M   'P 1'
#
loop_
_entity.id
_entity.type
_entity.pdbx_description
1 polymer ?
#
loop_
_entity_poly.entity_id
_entity_poly.type
_entity_poly.pdbx_seq_one_letter_code
_entity_poly.pdbx_strand_id
1 'polypeptide(L)' 'MAIRLTQLEDQLAASPGPVAREVGAQLDTARQSLQQALREPLPPAEHALAQTQMQAVQAAHAILERMAQRYDTSYGRSS' A
#
# COMPACT_ATOMS: atom_id res chain seq x y z
N MET A 1 -20.89 3.64 -13.27
CA MET A 1 -19.67 4.44 -13.51
C MET A 1 -18.96 4.66 -12.19
N ALA A 2 -17.78 4.08 -12.00
CA ALA A 2 -16.91 4.45 -10.88
C ALA A 2 -16.00 5.59 -11.37
N ILE A 3 -16.10 6.76 -10.76
CA ILE A 3 -15.17 7.87 -11.02
C ILE A 3 -13.81 7.43 -10.46
N ARG A 4 -12.84 7.24 -11.35
CA ARG A 4 -11.45 6.94 -10.98
C ARG A 4 -10.72 8.28 -10.95
N LEU A 5 -10.16 8.64 -9.80
CA LEU A 5 -9.60 9.98 -9.56
C LEU A 5 -8.08 10.01 -9.68
N THR A 6 -7.43 8.84 -9.63
CA THR A 6 -5.97 8.71 -9.64
C THR A 6 -5.47 7.65 -10.62
N GLN A 7 -4.24 7.84 -11.11
CA GLN A 7 -3.58 6.90 -12.02
C GLN A 7 -3.40 5.50 -11.42
N LEU A 8 -3.30 5.40 -10.09
CA LEU A 8 -3.22 4.13 -9.37
C LEU A 8 -4.56 3.39 -9.38
N GLU A 9 -5.68 4.10 -9.18
CA GLU A 9 -7.03 3.52 -9.25
C GLU A 9 -7.37 3.03 -10.66
N ASP A 10 -6.88 3.71 -11.71
CA ASP A 10 -7.02 3.26 -13.10
C ASP A 10 -6.27 1.96 -13.37
N GLN A 11 -5.03 1.86 -12.91
CA GLN A 11 -4.21 0.66 -13.04
C GLN A 11 -4.82 -0.52 -12.26
N LEU A 12 -5.26 -0.27 -11.01
CA LEU A 12 -5.94 -1.29 -10.19
C LEU A 12 -7.26 -1.75 -10.83
N ALA A 13 -8.00 -0.87 -11.51
CA ALA A 13 -9.21 -1.27 -12.20
C ALA A 13 -8.94 -2.07 -13.48
N ALA A 14 -7.82 -1.82 -14.17
CA ALA A 14 -7.43 -2.54 -15.37
C ALA A 14 -6.84 -3.93 -15.06
N SER A 15 -6.04 -4.04 -13.99
CA SER A 15 -5.41 -5.29 -13.59
C SER A 15 -5.23 -5.36 -12.07
N PRO A 16 -6.29 -5.71 -11.31
CA PRO A 16 -6.31 -5.61 -9.86
C PRO A 16 -5.23 -6.45 -9.19
N GLY A 17 -5.07 -7.70 -9.63
CA GLY A 17 -4.13 -8.65 -9.03
C GLY A 17 -2.66 -8.24 -9.21
N PRO A 18 -2.15 -8.07 -10.45
CA PRO A 18 -0.76 -7.72 -10.70
C PRO A 18 -0.36 -6.38 -10.07
N VAL A 19 -1.19 -5.34 -10.21
CA VAL A 19 -0.88 -4.00 -9.69
C VAL A 19 -0.90 -4.00 -8.16
N ALA A 20 -1.87 -4.67 -7.53
CA ALA A 20 -1.88 -4.78 -6.07
C ALA A 20 -0.67 -5.55 -5.53
N ARG A 21 -0.19 -6.59 -6.24
CA ARG A 21 1.02 -7.31 -5.84
C ARG A 21 2.27 -6.46 -5.96
N GLU A 22 2.41 -5.71 -7.06
CA GLU A 22 3.59 -4.86 -7.29
C GLU A 22 3.68 -3.74 -6.23
N VAL A 23 2.58 -3.01 -6.03
CA VAL A 23 2.52 -1.95 -5.03
C VAL A 23 2.67 -2.51 -3.62
N GLY A 24 2.08 -3.68 -3.35
CA GLY A 24 2.26 -4.41 -2.09
C GLY A 24 3.73 -4.76 -1.82
N ALA A 25 4.46 -5.25 -2.83
CA ALA A 25 5.89 -5.57 -2.70
C ALA A 25 6.75 -4.33 -2.42
N GLN A 26 6.41 -3.18 -3.02
CA GLN A 26 7.09 -1.91 -2.75
C GLN A 26 6.84 -1.43 -1.31
N LEU A 27 5.60 -1.51 -0.84
CA LEU A 27 5.25 -1.17 0.54
C LEU A 27 5.90 -2.12 1.55
N ASP A 28 5.99 -3.42 1.25
CA ASP A 28 6.70 -4.38 2.08
C ASP A 28 8.21 -4.10 2.15
N THR A 29 8.81 -3.72 1.03
CA THR A 29 10.22 -3.31 0.99
C THR A 29 10.44 -2.07 1.85
N ALA A 30 9.57 -1.06 1.74
CA ALA A 30 9.63 0.15 2.57
C ALA A 30 9.47 -0.18 4.06
N ARG A 31 8.54 -1.09 4.40
CA ARG A 31 8.33 -1.59 5.77
C ARG A 31 9.59 -2.26 6.31
N GLN A 32 10.23 -3.13 5.54
CA GLN A 32 11.46 -3.80 5.95
C GLN A 32 12.60 -2.81 6.21
N SER A 33 12.80 -1.85 5.31
CA SER A 33 13.80 -0.78 5.48
C SER A 33 13.54 0.06 6.74
N LEU A 34 12.28 0.44 7.00
CA LEU A 34 11.91 1.18 8.21
C LEU A 34 12.06 0.33 9.48
N GLN A 35 11.74 -0.96 9.43
CA GLN A 35 11.94 -1.88 10.55
C GLN A 35 13.43 -2.04 10.87
N GLN A 36 14.30 -2.05 9.85
CA GLN A 36 15.74 -2.08 10.05
C GLN A 36 16.24 -0.77 10.66
N ALA A 37 15.81 0.38 10.14
CA ALA A 37 16.18 1.68 10.69
C ALA A 37 15.76 1.83 12.16
N LEU A 38 14.55 1.38 12.52
CA LEU A 38 14.05 1.42 13.90
C LEU A 38 14.79 0.47 14.87
N ARG A 39 15.55 -0.51 14.37
CA ARG A 39 16.38 -1.38 15.21
C ARG A 39 17.72 -0.74 15.53
N GLU A 40 18.16 0.25 14.76
CA GLU A 40 19.36 1.00 15.05
C GLU A 40 19.05 2.10 16.08
N PRO A 41 20.02 2.46 16.94
CA PRO A 41 19.87 3.55 17.88
C PRO A 41 19.82 4.88 17.12
N LEU A 42 18.60 5.32 16.80
CA LEU A 42 18.31 6.60 16.17
C LEU A 42 18.12 7.72 17.20
N PRO A 43 18.44 8.97 16.86
CA PRO A 43 18.01 10.13 17.63
C PRO A 43 16.49 10.14 17.83
N PRO A 44 15.96 10.66 18.96
CA PRO A 44 14.52 10.62 19.25
C PRO A 44 13.62 11.22 18.17
N ALA A 45 14.08 12.29 17.51
CA ALA A 45 13.36 12.93 16.42
C ALA A 45 13.28 12.02 15.17
N GLU A 46 14.39 11.36 14.82
CA GLU A 46 14.44 10.42 13.70
C GLU A 46 13.65 9.16 13.98
N HIS A 47 13.66 8.69 15.22
CA HIS A 47 12.83 7.58 15.65
C HIS A 47 11.32 7.90 15.55
N ALA A 48 10.90 9.11 15.97
CA ALA A 48 9.52 9.56 15.81
C ALA A 48 9.10 9.68 14.34
N LEU A 49 10.00 10.18 13.48
CA LEU A 49 9.78 10.22 12.03
C LEU A 49 9.66 8.81 11.43
N ALA A 50 10.56 7.90 11.77
CA ALA A 50 10.52 6.51 11.29
C ALA A 50 9.25 5.77 11.76
N GLN A 51 8.77 6.04 12.99
CA GLN A 51 7.48 5.54 13.47
C GLN A 51 6.30 6.11 12.67
N THR A 52 6.31 7.41 12.38
CA THR A 52 5.27 8.05 11.57
C THR A 52 5.24 7.46 10.15
N GLN A 53 6.41 7.24 9.55
CA GLN A 53 6.53 6.60 8.24
C GLN A 53 6.04 5.15 8.28
N MET A 54 6.32 4.40 9.36
CA MET A 54 5.79 3.04 9.54
C MET A 54 4.26 3.03 9.57
N GLN A 55 3.64 3.96 10.30
CA GLN A 55 2.17 4.10 10.34
C GLN A 55 1.60 4.45 8.96
N ALA A 56 2.27 5.32 8.20
CA ALA A 56 1.85 5.67 6.84
C ALA A 56 1.91 4.46 5.89
N VAL A 57 2.97 3.65 5.96
CA VAL A 57 3.11 2.43 5.15
C VAL A 57 2.03 1.39 5.52
N GLN A 58 1.73 1.22 6.80
CA GLN A 58 0.63 0.35 7.25
C GLN A 58 -0.73 0.82 6.74
N ALA A 59 -0.99 2.13 6.81
CA ALA A 59 -2.22 2.72 6.27
C ALA A 59 -2.33 2.51 4.75
N ALA A 60 -1.22 2.69 4.02
CA ALA A 60 -1.17 2.45 2.58
C ALA A 60 -1.48 0.99 2.22
N HIS A 61 -0.95 0.01 2.97
CA HIS A 61 -1.30 -1.41 2.80
C HIS A 61 -2.80 -1.65 2.99
N ALA A 62 -3.41 -1.10 4.04
CA ALA A 62 -4.83 -1.28 4.32
C ALA A 62 -5.72 -0.65 3.24
N ILE A 63 -5.32 0.50 2.68
CA ILE A 63 -6.03 1.13 1.56
C ILE A 63 -5.92 0.25 0.31
N LEU A 64 -4.72 -0.23 -0.01
CA LEU A 64 -4.48 -1.08 -1.17
C LEU A 64 -5.29 -2.38 -1.09
N GLU A 65 -5.34 -3.03 0.08
CA GLU A 65 -6.12 -4.25 0.30
C GLU A 65 -7.61 -4.00 0.07
N ARG A 66 -8.15 -2.91 0.63
CA ARG A 66 -9.56 -2.53 0.42
C ARG A 66 -9.87 -2.23 -1.04
N MET A 67 -8.95 -1.57 -1.75
CA MET A 67 -9.10 -1.32 -3.19
C MET A 67 -9.08 -2.63 -3.97
N ALA A 68 -8.11 -3.51 -3.72
CA ALA A 68 -8.02 -4.82 -4.38
C ALA A 68 -9.28 -5.66 -4.17
N GLN A 69 -9.80 -5.73 -2.94
CA GLN A 69 -11.06 -6.42 -2.62
C GLN A 69 -12.26 -5.81 -3.37
N ARG A 70 -12.33 -4.48 -3.44
CA ARG A 70 -13.40 -3.78 -4.17
C ARG A 70 -13.36 -4.08 -5.67
N TYR A 71 -12.17 -4.12 -6.26
CA TYR A 71 -12.02 -4.42 -7.69
C TYR A 71 -12.26 -5.90 -7.99
N ASP A 72 -11.82 -6.81 -7.13
CA ASP A 72 -12.09 -8.24 -7.24
C ASP A 72 -13.60 -8.55 -7.16
N THR A 73 -14.31 -7.94 -6.20
CA THR A 73 -15.77 -8.10 -6.05
C THR A 73 -16.59 -7.39 -7.14
N SER A 74 -16.08 -6.29 -7.71
CA SER A 74 -16.81 -5.51 -8.74
C SER A 74 -16.55 -5.98 -10.18
N TYR A 75 -15.42 -6.63 -10.46
CA TYR A 75 -15.04 -7.11 -11.80
C TYR A 75 -14.91 -8.64 -11.90
N GLY A 76 -14.78 -9.36 -10.78
CA GLY A 76 -14.73 -10.83 -10.74
C GLY A 76 -16.11 -11.52 -10.82
N ARG A 77 -17.20 -10.74 -10.91
CA ARG A 77 -18.57 -11.27 -11.10
C ARG A 77 -19.14 -10.88 -12.47
N SER A 78 -18.43 -11.26 -13.51
CA SER A 78 -19.04 -11.49 -14.82
C SER A 78 -18.89 -12.98 -15.11
N SER A 79 -19.86 -13.75 -14.62
CA SER A 79 -20.18 -15.11 -15.07
C SER A 79 -20.52 -15.14 -16.55
#